data_AF-A0A955CKU3-F1
#
_entry.id   AF-A0A955CKU3-F1
#
_cell.length_a   1.000
_cell.length_b   1.000
_cell.length_c   1.000
_cell.angle_alpha   90.00
_cell.angle_beta   90.00
_cell.angle_gamma   90.00
#
_symmetry.space_group_name_H-M   'P 1'
#
loop_
_entity.id
_entity.type
_entity.pdbx_description
1 polymer ?
#
loop_
_entity_poly.entity_id
_entity_poly.type
_entity_poly.pdbx_seq_one_letter_code
_entity_poly.pdbx_strand_id
1 'polypeptide(L)'
;KKTDDKKEADKSDDADNDQELDGIPERFIGPLLAELVAHEVGHTLGLRHNFVASSLYTLDEINATEMEGRPLAGSVMDYLPINMTCKDDKGFKHHTMTGVGPYDMWAIEYGYTIDGDLDKILARVAEPALQYGTDQDTMGPDPRARRYDFSKDPLAYAKSQVELAKYHRARLLDKFVKEGDSWAKAREGYEMTLSLQTRALSMMSNWVGGVYVHRDKKGDKNGRKPLEVVDPDQQRAAMRFVIDNSFSDAAFDLTPELLQHLSGDLWMDGASRLSQSDWPVHDRIMGIQSSALTMLMNPDTLQLVYDNELRTPDDQDALTLPELLNSVRDAIWTELEKAPEGTVSARKPWISSLRRNLQREHVDRLIDLNLSDDSFTAAYKPISNLALIQLQQLRDQTGKALEHAKDLDPYSAAHLTEVHQRISKALDATYTYNGGGSGGSGSIILMLGQEKEGQE
;
A
#
# COMPACT_ATOMS: atom_id res chain seq x y z
N LYS A 1 -39.62 -36.25 -62.32
CA LYS A 1 -38.15 -36.28 -62.08
C LYS A 1 -37.71 -34.86 -61.68
N LYS A 2 -37.68 -34.57 -60.38
CA LYS A 2 -36.83 -33.54 -59.77
C LYS A 2 -36.95 -33.74 -58.26
N THR A 3 -35.78 -33.95 -57.70
CA THR A 3 -35.44 -34.40 -56.35
C THR A 3 -35.60 -33.27 -55.34
N ASP A 4 -35.94 -33.69 -54.12
CA ASP A 4 -35.90 -32.92 -52.89
C ASP A 4 -34.50 -32.37 -52.60
N ASP A 5 -34.40 -31.07 -52.30
CA ASP A 5 -33.29 -30.49 -51.55
C ASP A 5 -33.86 -29.90 -50.26
N LYS A 6 -33.70 -30.65 -49.16
CA LYS A 6 -33.88 -30.17 -47.80
C LYS A 6 -32.72 -29.21 -47.49
N LYS A 7 -33.01 -27.93 -47.32
CA LYS A 7 -32.12 -27.01 -46.58
C LYS A 7 -32.31 -27.29 -45.10
N GLU A 8 -31.33 -27.94 -44.49
CA GLU A 8 -31.09 -27.87 -43.06
C GLU A 8 -30.83 -26.40 -42.70
N ALA A 9 -31.67 -25.85 -41.82
CA ALA A 9 -31.45 -24.56 -41.21
C ALA A 9 -30.38 -24.76 -40.13
N ASP A 10 -29.20 -24.21 -40.41
CA ASP A 10 -28.09 -24.08 -39.48
C ASP A 10 -28.57 -23.31 -38.24
N LYS A 11 -28.38 -23.90 -37.05
CA LYS A 11 -28.52 -23.23 -35.76
C LYS A 11 -27.13 -22.80 -35.32
N SER A 12 -26.65 -21.73 -35.94
CA SER A 12 -25.51 -20.89 -35.53
C SER A 12 -25.96 -19.48 -35.98
N ASP A 13 -25.91 -18.39 -35.24
CA ASP A 13 -25.12 -17.95 -34.11
C ASP A 13 -25.94 -16.83 -33.43
N ASP A 14 -26.22 -16.93 -32.13
CA ASP A 14 -26.93 -15.86 -31.37
C ASP A 14 -26.09 -15.42 -30.15
N ALA A 15 -24.77 -15.65 -30.20
CA ALA A 15 -23.86 -15.43 -29.08
C ALA A 15 -22.89 -14.24 -29.24
N ASP A 16 -22.94 -13.50 -30.36
CA ASP A 16 -21.81 -12.63 -30.75
C ASP A 16 -22.19 -11.18 -31.16
N ASN A 17 -23.33 -10.66 -30.69
CA ASN A 17 -23.72 -9.25 -30.88
C ASN A 17 -23.75 -8.50 -29.54
N ASP A 18 -22.66 -8.59 -28.80
CA ASP A 18 -22.47 -7.76 -27.62
C ASP A 18 -22.12 -6.35 -28.09
N GLN A 19 -23.00 -5.38 -27.82
CA GLN A 19 -22.82 -4.01 -28.27
C GLN A 19 -21.53 -3.44 -27.67
N GLU A 20 -20.67 -2.83 -28.49
CA GLU A 20 -19.43 -2.21 -28.02
C GLU A 20 -19.59 -0.68 -27.93
N LEU A 21 -19.02 -0.10 -26.88
CA LEU A 21 -18.87 1.34 -26.68
C LEU A 21 -17.36 1.63 -26.65
N ASP A 22 -16.86 2.33 -27.67
CA ASP A 22 -15.43 2.63 -27.88
C ASP A 22 -14.51 1.39 -27.79
N GLY A 23 -14.96 0.26 -28.33
CA GLY A 23 -14.22 -1.00 -28.34
C GLY A 23 -14.22 -1.75 -26.98
N ILE A 24 -15.08 -1.34 -26.06
CA ILE A 24 -15.33 -2.02 -24.78
C ILE A 24 -16.76 -2.60 -24.79
N PRO A 25 -16.96 -3.87 -24.42
CA PRO A 25 -18.30 -4.45 -24.36
C PRO A 25 -19.25 -3.71 -23.41
N GLU A 26 -20.48 -3.44 -23.85
CA GLU A 26 -21.53 -2.77 -23.05
C GLU A 26 -21.84 -3.56 -21.78
N ARG A 27 -21.82 -4.89 -21.83
CA ARG A 27 -21.97 -5.74 -20.63
C ARG A 27 -20.93 -5.47 -19.53
N PHE A 28 -19.79 -4.89 -19.87
CA PHE A 28 -18.74 -4.51 -18.91
C PHE A 28 -18.88 -3.06 -18.47
N ILE A 29 -18.99 -2.12 -19.42
CA ILE A 29 -19.02 -0.68 -19.09
C ILE A 29 -20.39 -0.19 -18.59
N GLY A 30 -21.48 -0.79 -19.05
CA GLY A 30 -22.85 -0.42 -18.66
C GLY A 30 -23.09 -0.51 -17.15
N PRO A 31 -22.76 -1.65 -16.48
CA PRO A 31 -22.86 -1.76 -15.03
C PRO A 31 -22.01 -0.73 -14.26
N LEU A 32 -20.80 -0.42 -14.73
CA LEU A 32 -19.93 0.60 -14.12
C LEU A 32 -20.57 2.00 -14.19
N LEU A 33 -21.18 2.34 -15.33
CA LEU A 33 -21.93 3.60 -15.47
C LEU A 33 -23.18 3.62 -14.58
N ALA A 34 -23.90 2.50 -14.48
CA ALA A 34 -25.07 2.40 -13.62
C ALA A 34 -24.72 2.59 -12.13
N GLU A 35 -23.63 1.99 -11.66
CA GLU A 35 -23.10 2.20 -10.32
C GLU A 35 -22.74 3.68 -10.08
N LEU A 36 -22.00 4.31 -11.00
CA LEU A 36 -21.64 5.72 -10.89
C LEU A 36 -22.88 6.61 -10.82
N VAL A 37 -23.89 6.38 -11.66
CA VAL A 37 -25.14 7.13 -11.62
C VAL A 37 -25.86 6.92 -10.28
N ALA A 38 -25.90 5.69 -9.76
CA ALA A 38 -26.51 5.41 -8.45
C ALA A 38 -25.78 6.14 -7.32
N HIS A 39 -24.45 6.18 -7.36
CA HIS A 39 -23.60 6.93 -6.42
C HIS A 39 -23.95 8.42 -6.40
N GLU A 40 -23.96 9.06 -7.58
CA GLU A 40 -24.25 10.49 -7.69
C GLU A 40 -25.69 10.83 -7.28
N VAL A 41 -26.66 9.99 -7.66
CA VAL A 41 -28.04 10.13 -7.17
C VAL A 41 -28.08 10.00 -5.65
N GLY A 42 -27.32 9.08 -5.06
CA GLY A 42 -27.17 8.96 -3.60
C GLY A 42 -26.74 10.27 -2.95
N HIS A 43 -25.77 10.98 -3.52
CA HIS A 43 -25.40 12.32 -3.06
C HIS A 43 -26.55 13.33 -3.16
N THR A 44 -27.34 13.32 -4.24
CA THR A 44 -28.52 14.21 -4.35
C THR A 44 -29.60 13.91 -3.30
N LEU A 45 -29.64 12.68 -2.79
CA LEU A 45 -30.51 12.23 -1.70
C LEU A 45 -29.88 12.48 -0.31
N GLY A 46 -28.71 13.12 -0.24
CA GLY A 46 -28.03 13.48 1.00
C GLY A 46 -27.13 12.40 1.58
N LEU A 47 -26.87 11.30 0.86
CA LEU A 47 -25.92 10.29 1.29
C LEU A 47 -24.48 10.79 1.13
N ARG A 48 -23.66 10.55 2.16
CA ARG A 48 -22.21 10.75 2.12
C ARG A 48 -21.52 9.46 1.69
N HIS A 49 -20.25 9.57 1.31
CA HIS A 49 -19.40 8.40 1.08
C HIS A 49 -19.40 7.44 2.28
N ASN A 50 -19.35 6.15 1.99
CA ASN A 50 -19.22 5.07 2.98
C ASN A 50 -18.12 4.08 2.57
N PHE A 51 -16.88 4.36 2.98
CA PHE A 51 -15.67 3.61 2.64
C PHE A 51 -15.45 2.33 3.46
N VAL A 52 -16.32 1.99 4.42
CA VAL A 52 -16.23 0.72 5.17
C VAL A 52 -17.10 -0.37 4.54
N ALA A 53 -17.89 0.00 3.53
CA ALA A 53 -18.94 -0.85 2.99
C ALA A 53 -18.38 -2.06 2.22
N SER A 54 -17.17 -1.94 1.65
CA SER A 54 -16.42 -3.02 1.00
C SER A 54 -16.10 -4.21 1.92
N SER A 55 -16.13 -4.02 3.25
CA SER A 55 -15.77 -5.02 4.26
C SER A 55 -16.87 -6.05 4.59
N LEU A 56 -17.98 -6.07 3.85
CA LEU A 56 -19.13 -6.91 4.16
C LEU A 56 -18.94 -8.39 3.79
N TYR A 57 -18.37 -8.67 2.61
CA TYR A 57 -18.27 -10.01 2.02
C TYR A 57 -16.82 -10.40 1.74
N THR A 58 -16.46 -11.67 1.92
CA THR A 58 -15.19 -12.23 1.47
C THR A 58 -15.10 -12.25 -0.06
N LEU A 59 -13.89 -12.33 -0.64
CA LEU A 59 -13.74 -12.42 -2.10
C LEU A 59 -14.41 -13.67 -2.68
N ASP A 60 -14.39 -14.78 -1.96
CA ASP A 60 -15.06 -16.00 -2.39
C ASP A 60 -16.57 -15.82 -2.42
N GLU A 61 -17.15 -15.13 -1.43
CA GLU A 61 -18.57 -14.77 -1.43
C GLU A 61 -18.89 -13.81 -2.58
N ILE A 62 -18.12 -12.73 -2.77
CA ILE A 62 -18.31 -11.73 -3.84
C ILE A 62 -18.35 -12.39 -5.22
N ASN A 63 -17.50 -13.40 -5.44
CA ASN A 63 -17.38 -14.10 -6.72
C ASN A 63 -18.28 -15.34 -6.83
N ALA A 64 -19.10 -15.62 -5.82
CA ALA A 64 -20.02 -16.75 -5.82
C ALA A 64 -21.25 -16.47 -6.70
N THR A 65 -21.80 -17.51 -7.33
CA THR A 65 -22.99 -17.42 -8.19
C THR A 65 -24.21 -16.82 -7.48
N GLU A 66 -24.29 -16.99 -6.17
CA GLU A 66 -25.34 -16.48 -5.30
C GLU A 66 -25.32 -14.95 -5.18
N MET A 67 -24.21 -14.30 -5.56
CA MET A 67 -24.09 -12.85 -5.62
C MET A 67 -24.54 -12.25 -6.96
N GLU A 68 -24.98 -13.07 -7.92
CA GLU A 68 -25.52 -12.55 -9.19
C GLU A 68 -26.73 -11.64 -8.95
N GLY A 69 -26.59 -10.36 -9.36
CA GLY A 69 -27.59 -9.32 -9.18
C GLY A 69 -27.73 -8.77 -7.75
N ARG A 70 -26.81 -9.13 -6.83
CA ARG A 70 -26.78 -8.61 -5.46
C ARG A 70 -25.72 -7.52 -5.30
N PRO A 71 -25.91 -6.57 -4.35
CA PRO A 71 -24.88 -5.59 -4.04
C PRO A 71 -23.64 -6.28 -3.49
N LEU A 72 -22.47 -5.94 -4.04
CA LEU A 72 -21.17 -6.50 -3.63
C LEU A 72 -20.59 -5.85 -2.36
N ALA A 73 -21.22 -4.79 -1.89
CA ALA A 73 -20.82 -4.04 -0.71
C ALA A 73 -22.05 -3.58 0.10
N GLY A 74 -21.79 -3.05 1.30
CA GLY A 74 -22.84 -2.45 2.14
C GLY A 74 -23.49 -1.20 1.52
N SER A 75 -22.83 -0.50 0.60
CA SER A 75 -23.21 0.82 0.10
C SER A 75 -22.65 1.06 -1.31
N VAL A 76 -23.43 1.70 -2.18
CA VAL A 76 -22.95 2.24 -3.47
C VAL A 76 -22.12 3.52 -3.30
N MET A 77 -22.09 4.08 -2.08
CA MET A 77 -21.33 5.28 -1.73
C MET A 77 -19.86 4.98 -1.41
N ASP A 78 -19.42 3.73 -1.59
CA ASP A 78 -18.01 3.33 -1.50
C ASP A 78 -17.30 3.54 -2.84
N TYR A 79 -15.97 3.64 -2.83
CA TYR A 79 -15.13 3.65 -4.02
C TYR A 79 -14.58 2.25 -4.27
N LEU A 80 -15.46 1.33 -4.66
CA LEU A 80 -15.06 -0.03 -4.97
C LEU A 80 -14.12 -0.05 -6.19
N PRO A 81 -13.05 -0.86 -6.16
CA PRO A 81 -12.24 -1.11 -7.33
C PRO A 81 -12.99 -2.05 -8.30
N ILE A 82 -12.59 -2.05 -9.57
CA ILE A 82 -13.07 -3.06 -10.51
C ILE A 82 -12.60 -4.43 -10.03
N ASN A 83 -13.54 -5.34 -9.84
CA ASN A 83 -13.25 -6.72 -9.46
C ASN A 83 -12.76 -7.48 -10.70
N MET A 84 -11.51 -7.90 -10.64
CA MET A 84 -10.81 -8.59 -11.73
C MET A 84 -10.04 -9.78 -11.16
N THR A 85 -9.95 -10.85 -11.96
CA THR A 85 -9.21 -12.07 -11.60
C THR A 85 -8.22 -12.44 -12.69
N CYS A 86 -7.13 -13.10 -12.29
CA CYS A 86 -6.14 -13.66 -13.22
C CYS A 86 -6.66 -14.89 -13.98
N LYS A 87 -7.77 -15.48 -13.52
CA LYS A 87 -8.36 -16.67 -14.15
C LYS A 87 -9.01 -16.26 -15.46
N ASP A 88 -8.69 -16.96 -16.54
CA ASP A 88 -9.41 -16.87 -17.82
C ASP A 88 -10.78 -17.52 -17.63
N ASP A 89 -11.67 -16.80 -16.96
CA ASP A 89 -13.04 -17.20 -16.72
C ASP A 89 -13.95 -16.36 -17.62
N LYS A 90 -14.26 -16.93 -18.78
CA LYS A 90 -15.22 -16.36 -19.75
C LYS A 90 -16.62 -16.15 -19.17
N GLY A 91 -16.90 -16.64 -17.96
CA GLY A 91 -18.16 -16.47 -17.23
C GLY A 91 -18.08 -15.57 -15.99
N PHE A 92 -16.95 -14.88 -15.74
CA PHE A 92 -16.85 -13.93 -14.64
C PHE A 92 -17.76 -12.71 -14.90
N LYS A 93 -18.69 -12.42 -13.97
CA LYS A 93 -19.73 -11.39 -14.16
C LYS A 93 -19.73 -10.30 -13.09
N HIS A 94 -19.11 -10.52 -11.94
CA HIS A 94 -19.22 -9.64 -10.77
C HIS A 94 -18.13 -8.55 -10.78
N HIS A 95 -18.03 -7.79 -11.88
CA HIS A 95 -16.98 -6.79 -12.06
C HIS A 95 -17.12 -5.56 -11.18
N THR A 96 -18.35 -5.24 -10.76
CA THR A 96 -18.64 -4.02 -10.02
C THR A 96 -19.92 -4.11 -9.21
N MET A 97 -20.19 -3.12 -8.36
CA MET A 97 -21.40 -3.06 -7.54
C MET A 97 -22.67 -3.18 -8.40
N THR A 98 -23.48 -4.21 -8.13
CA THR A 98 -24.80 -4.36 -8.77
C THR A 98 -25.92 -4.10 -7.77
N GLY A 99 -26.67 -3.01 -7.97
CA GLY A 99 -27.78 -2.62 -7.11
C GLY A 99 -27.37 -1.73 -5.94
N VAL A 100 -28.33 -1.43 -5.06
CA VAL A 100 -28.17 -0.53 -3.91
C VAL A 100 -27.89 -1.33 -2.64
N GLY A 101 -26.94 -0.88 -1.82
CA GLY A 101 -26.49 -1.60 -0.64
C GLY A 101 -27.44 -1.51 0.56
N PRO A 102 -27.36 -2.46 1.50
CA PRO A 102 -28.20 -2.46 2.71
C PRO A 102 -28.03 -1.21 3.58
N TYR A 103 -26.82 -0.63 3.66
CA TYR A 103 -26.58 0.63 4.37
C TYR A 103 -27.33 1.79 3.70
N ASP A 104 -27.29 1.88 2.37
CA ASP A 104 -27.96 2.95 1.63
C ASP A 104 -29.47 2.90 1.88
N MET A 105 -30.05 1.69 1.79
CA MET A 105 -31.48 1.48 2.03
C MET A 105 -31.86 1.88 3.46
N TRP A 106 -31.04 1.54 4.45
CA TRP A 106 -31.26 1.92 5.84
C TRP A 106 -31.11 3.43 6.08
N ALA A 107 -30.11 4.06 5.47
CA ALA A 107 -29.90 5.51 5.57
C ALA A 107 -31.04 6.30 4.93
N ILE A 108 -31.56 5.84 3.78
CA ILE A 108 -32.74 6.41 3.14
C ILE A 108 -34.00 6.17 3.99
N GLU A 109 -34.22 4.96 4.51
CA GLU A 109 -35.34 4.66 5.40
C GLU A 109 -35.34 5.61 6.60
N TYR A 110 -34.18 5.81 7.23
CA TYR A 110 -34.04 6.75 8.34
C TYR A 110 -34.27 8.22 7.91
N GLY A 111 -33.65 8.67 6.83
CA GLY A 111 -33.67 10.06 6.40
C GLY A 111 -35.00 10.54 5.80
N TYR A 112 -35.82 9.61 5.28
CA TYR A 112 -37.04 9.92 4.53
C TYR A 112 -38.33 9.39 5.18
N THR A 113 -38.24 8.74 6.35
CA THR A 113 -39.43 8.40 7.15
C THR A 113 -39.95 9.65 7.87
N ILE A 114 -41.13 10.15 7.45
CA ILE A 114 -41.75 11.36 8.03
C ILE A 114 -42.57 11.01 9.28
N ASP A 115 -43.43 10.00 9.20
CA ASP A 115 -44.38 9.62 10.27
C ASP A 115 -44.12 8.19 10.79
N GLY A 116 -42.93 7.95 11.35
CA GLY A 116 -42.53 6.62 11.82
C GLY A 116 -41.66 6.62 13.07
N ASP A 117 -41.47 5.41 13.62
CA ASP A 117 -40.61 5.18 14.79
C ASP A 117 -39.13 5.13 14.37
N LEU A 118 -38.47 6.30 14.39
CA LEU A 118 -37.06 6.43 14.02
C LEU A 118 -36.13 5.67 14.99
N ASP A 119 -36.49 5.53 16.26
CA ASP A 119 -35.69 4.80 17.25
C ASP A 119 -35.60 3.31 16.88
N LYS A 120 -36.71 2.75 16.39
CA LYS A 120 -36.72 1.37 15.87
C LYS A 120 -35.81 1.20 14.65
N ILE A 121 -35.75 2.18 13.75
CA ILE A 121 -34.86 2.15 12.58
C ILE A 121 -33.40 2.24 13.05
N LEU A 122 -33.08 3.17 13.95
CA LEU A 122 -31.73 3.38 14.48
C LEU A 122 -31.21 2.21 15.32
N ALA A 123 -32.07 1.42 15.95
CA ALA A 123 -31.69 0.25 16.74
C ALA A 123 -30.90 -0.81 15.94
N ARG A 124 -30.85 -0.69 14.61
CA ARG A 124 -30.11 -1.54 13.68
C ARG A 124 -28.64 -1.15 13.52
N VAL A 125 -28.18 -0.02 14.06
CA VAL A 125 -26.83 0.57 13.83
C VAL A 125 -25.66 -0.41 14.04
N ALA A 126 -25.81 -1.40 14.91
CA ALA A 126 -24.79 -2.42 15.17
C ALA A 126 -24.82 -3.62 14.18
N GLU A 127 -25.75 -3.65 13.22
CA GLU A 127 -25.78 -4.69 12.18
C GLU A 127 -24.51 -4.63 11.31
N PRO A 128 -23.85 -5.77 11.01
CA PRO A 128 -22.61 -5.78 10.24
C PRO A 128 -22.69 -5.12 8.87
N ALA A 129 -23.86 -5.17 8.23
CA ALA A 129 -24.14 -4.60 6.91
C ALA A 129 -24.36 -3.08 6.91
N LEU A 130 -24.48 -2.45 8.09
CA LEU A 130 -24.82 -1.04 8.26
C LEU A 130 -23.66 -0.21 8.80
N GLN A 131 -22.44 -0.74 8.71
CA GLN A 131 -21.23 -0.03 9.12
C GLN A 131 -21.02 1.22 8.28
N TYR A 132 -20.47 2.27 8.91
CA TYR A 132 -20.32 3.58 8.29
C TYR A 132 -18.93 4.16 8.60
N GLY A 133 -18.19 4.48 7.54
CA GLY A 133 -16.96 5.27 7.57
C GLY A 133 -16.92 6.23 6.38
N THR A 134 -16.68 7.51 6.57
CA THR A 134 -16.86 8.56 5.57
C THR A 134 -15.54 9.28 5.27
N ASP A 135 -15.57 10.39 4.54
CA ASP A 135 -14.38 11.08 4.02
C ASP A 135 -13.28 11.30 5.05
N GLN A 136 -13.65 11.77 6.25
CA GLN A 136 -12.70 12.05 7.34
C GLN A 136 -12.04 10.77 7.88
N ASP A 137 -12.73 9.63 7.75
CA ASP A 137 -12.23 8.34 8.23
C ASP A 137 -11.19 7.75 7.26
N THR A 138 -11.10 8.24 6.01
CA THR A 138 -10.11 7.74 5.03
C THR A 138 -8.66 8.02 5.37
N MET A 139 -8.43 8.93 6.31
CA MET A 139 -7.12 9.22 6.91
C MET A 139 -7.08 8.83 8.39
N GLY A 140 -8.14 8.20 8.90
CA GLY A 140 -8.26 7.77 10.28
C GLY A 140 -7.59 6.42 10.56
N PRO A 141 -7.70 5.95 11.81
CA PRO A 141 -7.04 4.72 12.24
C PRO A 141 -7.76 3.44 11.80
N ASP A 142 -9.02 3.52 11.32
CA ASP A 142 -9.74 2.33 10.86
C ASP A 142 -9.23 1.92 9.47
N PRO A 143 -8.54 0.77 9.35
CA PRO A 143 -7.96 0.37 8.08
C PRO A 143 -8.99 -0.09 7.05
N ARG A 144 -10.26 -0.26 7.45
CA ARG A 144 -11.37 -0.63 6.55
C ARG A 144 -12.00 0.56 5.87
N ALA A 145 -11.77 1.79 6.34
CA ALA A 145 -12.36 2.98 5.75
C ALA A 145 -11.44 3.49 4.63
N ARG A 146 -11.25 2.74 3.54
CA ARG A 146 -10.26 3.10 2.51
C ARG A 146 -10.89 3.16 1.13
N ARG A 147 -10.32 4.03 0.30
CA ARG A 147 -10.72 4.12 -1.11
C ARG A 147 -10.05 3.00 -1.87
N TYR A 148 -10.79 2.37 -2.79
CA TYR A 148 -10.30 1.31 -3.66
C TYR A 148 -9.79 0.08 -2.90
N ASP A 149 -10.34 -0.18 -1.71
CA ASP A 149 -10.21 -1.47 -1.04
C ASP A 149 -11.41 -2.36 -1.35
N PHE A 150 -11.26 -3.66 -1.09
CA PHE A 150 -12.30 -4.61 -1.40
C PHE A 150 -12.21 -5.83 -0.50
N SER A 151 -13.37 -6.39 -0.18
CA SER A 151 -13.56 -7.57 0.65
C SER A 151 -13.46 -7.36 2.15
N LYS A 152 -14.15 -8.24 2.89
CA LYS A 152 -14.02 -8.49 4.33
C LYS A 152 -12.64 -8.96 4.75
N ASP A 153 -11.88 -9.56 3.83
CA ASP A 153 -10.45 -9.88 4.00
C ASP A 153 -9.61 -9.08 2.98
N PRO A 154 -9.26 -7.82 3.30
CA PRO A 154 -8.46 -6.99 2.40
C PRO A 154 -7.06 -7.54 2.13
N LEU A 155 -6.52 -8.41 2.98
CA LEU A 155 -5.24 -9.06 2.72
C LEU A 155 -5.37 -10.08 1.58
N ALA A 156 -6.47 -10.84 1.52
CA ALA A 156 -6.76 -11.71 0.39
C ALA A 156 -6.90 -10.91 -0.91
N TYR A 157 -7.54 -9.74 -0.86
CA TYR A 157 -7.62 -8.84 -2.01
C TYR A 157 -6.27 -8.24 -2.42
N ALA A 158 -5.48 -7.74 -1.48
CA ALA A 158 -4.14 -7.22 -1.78
C ALA A 158 -3.24 -8.30 -2.43
N LYS A 159 -3.33 -9.55 -1.97
CA LYS A 159 -2.65 -10.69 -2.60
C LYS A 159 -3.12 -10.92 -4.03
N SER A 160 -4.42 -10.92 -4.30
CA SER A 160 -4.94 -11.10 -5.66
C SER A 160 -4.50 -9.97 -6.61
N GLN A 161 -4.39 -8.73 -6.12
CA GLN A 161 -3.89 -7.60 -6.91
C GLN A 161 -2.41 -7.73 -7.27
N VAL A 162 -1.58 -8.22 -6.34
CA VAL A 162 -0.15 -8.49 -6.63
C VAL A 162 -0.01 -9.68 -7.59
N GLU A 163 -0.83 -10.72 -7.43
CA GLU A 163 -0.87 -11.83 -8.38
C GLU A 163 -1.25 -11.36 -9.79
N LEU A 164 -2.22 -10.45 -9.90
CA LEU A 164 -2.60 -9.82 -11.17
C LEU A 164 -1.46 -9.02 -11.80
N ALA A 165 -0.76 -8.23 -10.99
CA ALA A 165 0.44 -7.53 -11.43
C ALA A 165 1.50 -8.49 -11.98
N LYS A 166 1.83 -9.57 -11.25
CA LYS A 166 2.79 -10.59 -11.69
C LYS A 166 2.34 -11.33 -12.95
N TYR A 167 1.06 -11.69 -13.01
CA TYR A 167 0.46 -12.37 -14.16
C TYR A 167 0.63 -11.57 -15.45
N HIS A 168 0.34 -10.26 -15.41
CA HIS A 168 0.47 -9.38 -16.57
C HIS A 168 1.92 -9.02 -16.90
N ARG A 169 2.79 -8.80 -15.90
CA ARG A 169 4.23 -8.57 -16.14
C ARG A 169 4.87 -9.68 -16.95
N ALA A 170 4.60 -10.93 -16.58
CA ALA A 170 5.17 -12.11 -17.25
C ALA A 170 4.70 -12.27 -18.71
N ARG A 171 3.63 -11.59 -19.12
CA ARG A 171 3.02 -11.66 -20.45
C ARG A 171 3.09 -10.35 -21.22
N LEU A 172 3.72 -9.34 -20.64
CA LEU A 172 3.66 -7.96 -21.13
C LEU A 172 4.15 -7.84 -22.57
N LEU A 173 5.33 -8.37 -22.86
CA LEU A 173 5.95 -8.26 -24.19
C LEU A 173 5.25 -9.11 -25.26
N ASP A 174 4.59 -10.21 -24.87
CA ASP A 174 3.94 -11.16 -25.81
C ASP A 174 2.44 -10.86 -26.03
N LYS A 175 1.72 -10.42 -24.99
CA LYS A 175 0.25 -10.27 -25.02
C LYS A 175 -0.23 -8.83 -25.01
N PHE A 176 0.50 -7.91 -24.37
CA PHE A 176 0.08 -6.52 -24.24
C PHE A 176 0.60 -5.65 -25.38
N VAL A 177 1.86 -5.84 -25.77
CA VAL A 177 2.46 -5.19 -26.93
C VAL A 177 2.21 -6.06 -28.17
N LYS A 178 1.50 -5.54 -29.17
CA LYS A 178 1.17 -6.24 -30.42
C LYS A 178 2.09 -5.79 -31.56
N GLU A 179 2.12 -6.60 -32.63
CA GLU A 179 2.82 -6.22 -33.86
C GLU A 179 2.34 -4.86 -34.39
N GLY A 180 3.28 -3.94 -34.58
CA GLY A 180 3.01 -2.56 -35.00
C GLY A 180 2.81 -1.55 -33.86
N ASP A 181 2.70 -1.99 -32.60
CA ASP A 181 2.66 -1.09 -31.45
C ASP A 181 4.03 -0.47 -31.16
N SER A 182 4.02 0.72 -30.54
CA SER A 182 5.22 1.33 -29.96
C SER A 182 5.67 0.57 -28.70
N TRP A 183 6.99 0.40 -28.52
CA TRP A 183 7.56 -0.17 -27.29
C TRP A 183 7.28 0.66 -26.04
N ALA A 184 6.86 1.93 -26.19
CA ALA A 184 6.36 2.73 -25.06
C ALA A 184 5.17 2.08 -24.35
N LYS A 185 4.41 1.24 -25.06
CA LYS A 185 3.32 0.44 -24.48
C LYS A 185 3.83 -0.60 -23.49
N ALA A 186 5.03 -1.16 -23.66
CA ALA A 186 5.62 -2.02 -22.64
C ALA A 186 5.88 -1.23 -21.34
N ARG A 187 6.44 -0.02 -21.46
CA ARG A 187 6.66 0.86 -20.30
C ARG A 187 5.34 1.20 -19.58
N GLU A 188 4.33 1.62 -20.33
CA GLU A 188 3.00 1.91 -19.77
C GLU A 188 2.41 0.69 -19.04
N GLY A 189 2.41 -0.47 -19.69
CA GLY A 189 1.90 -1.70 -19.09
C GLY A 189 2.66 -2.12 -17.84
N TYR A 190 3.99 -1.99 -17.83
CA TYR A 190 4.79 -2.24 -16.64
C TYR A 190 4.46 -1.24 -15.52
N GLU A 191 4.34 0.05 -15.82
CA GLU A 191 3.96 1.10 -14.84
C GLU A 191 2.55 0.88 -14.27
N MET A 192 1.59 0.36 -15.06
CA MET A 192 0.28 -0.06 -14.56
C MET A 192 0.40 -1.18 -13.53
N THR A 193 1.24 -2.19 -13.79
CA THR A 193 1.44 -3.28 -12.83
C THR A 193 2.17 -2.82 -11.56
N LEU A 194 3.09 -1.86 -11.66
CA LEU A 194 3.71 -1.23 -10.48
C LEU A 194 2.69 -0.42 -9.68
N SER A 195 1.75 0.23 -10.36
CA SER A 195 0.66 0.97 -9.71
C SER A 195 -0.26 0.05 -8.92
N LEU A 196 -0.62 -1.12 -9.47
CA LEU A 196 -1.40 -2.14 -8.76
C LEU A 196 -0.67 -2.63 -7.50
N GLN A 197 0.62 -2.99 -7.63
CA GLN A 197 1.45 -3.38 -6.50
C GLN A 197 1.50 -2.29 -5.43
N THR A 198 1.76 -1.03 -5.82
CA THR A 198 1.89 0.09 -4.88
C THR A 198 0.57 0.40 -4.15
N ARG A 199 -0.58 0.30 -4.83
CA ARG A 199 -1.89 0.44 -4.19
C ARG A 199 -2.13 -0.66 -3.15
N ALA A 200 -1.78 -1.91 -3.47
CA ALA A 200 -1.90 -3.02 -2.53
C ALA A 200 -0.97 -2.84 -1.31
N LEU A 201 0.27 -2.38 -1.52
CA LEU A 201 1.18 -2.03 -0.43
C LEU A 201 0.60 -0.93 0.46
N SER A 202 0.04 0.13 -0.14
CA SER A 202 -0.55 1.24 0.60
C SER A 202 -1.76 0.83 1.43
N MET A 203 -2.63 0.01 0.84
CA MET A 203 -3.78 -0.57 1.54
C MET A 203 -3.33 -1.34 2.77
N MET A 204 -2.41 -2.30 2.61
CA MET A 204 -1.99 -3.15 3.72
C MET A 204 -1.15 -2.42 4.77
N SER A 205 -0.40 -1.38 4.40
CA SER A 205 0.39 -0.64 5.39
C SER A 205 -0.49 0.04 6.45
N ASN A 206 -1.71 0.46 6.10
CA ASN A 206 -2.65 1.08 7.04
C ASN A 206 -3.20 0.12 8.12
N TRP A 207 -3.06 -1.19 7.91
CA TRP A 207 -3.47 -2.17 8.92
C TRP A 207 -2.49 -2.23 10.09
N VAL A 208 -1.24 -1.82 9.90
CA VAL A 208 -0.24 -1.73 10.98
C VAL A 208 -0.59 -0.53 11.87
N GLY A 209 -0.83 -0.79 13.15
CA GLY A 209 -1.32 0.24 14.09
C GLY A 209 -2.82 0.55 13.94
N GLY A 210 -3.56 -0.21 13.12
CA GLY A 210 -4.97 0.03 12.86
C GLY A 210 -5.87 -0.17 14.09
N VAL A 211 -6.94 0.62 14.16
CA VAL A 211 -7.99 0.55 15.18
C VAL A 211 -9.34 0.69 14.52
N TYR A 212 -10.20 -0.32 14.64
CA TYR A 212 -11.58 -0.25 14.19
C TYR A 212 -12.34 0.81 14.99
N VAL A 213 -13.07 1.68 14.27
CA VAL A 213 -13.89 2.74 14.86
C VAL A 213 -15.36 2.40 14.67
N HIS A 214 -16.04 2.13 15.78
CA HIS A 214 -17.48 1.86 15.80
C HIS A 214 -18.25 3.08 16.30
N ARG A 215 -19.34 3.42 15.61
CA ARG A 215 -20.21 4.56 15.93
C ARG A 215 -21.38 4.20 16.86
N ASP A 216 -21.33 3.01 17.43
CA ASP A 216 -22.32 2.45 18.33
C ASP A 216 -22.36 3.27 19.64
N LYS A 217 -23.56 3.51 20.17
CA LYS A 217 -23.79 4.19 21.44
C LYS A 217 -23.88 3.20 22.59
N LYS A 218 -23.55 3.66 23.80
CA LYS A 218 -23.77 2.88 25.02
C LYS A 218 -25.26 2.54 25.16
N GLY A 219 -25.59 1.25 25.17
CA GLY A 219 -26.95 0.75 25.29
C GLY A 219 -27.56 0.28 23.96
N ASP A 220 -26.88 0.49 22.82
CA ASP A 220 -27.32 -0.07 21.55
C ASP A 220 -27.34 -1.60 21.61
N LYS A 221 -28.37 -2.18 20.98
CA LYS A 221 -28.51 -3.63 20.92
C LYS A 221 -27.34 -4.21 20.13
N ASN A 222 -26.60 -5.14 20.74
CA ASN A 222 -25.36 -5.72 20.19
C ASN A 222 -24.24 -4.68 19.93
N GLY A 223 -24.25 -3.54 20.65
CA GLY A 223 -23.25 -2.50 20.50
C GLY A 223 -21.82 -2.99 20.74
N ARG A 224 -20.92 -2.61 19.85
CA ARG A 224 -19.48 -2.89 19.90
C ARG A 224 -18.74 -1.84 20.72
N LYS A 225 -17.49 -2.13 21.07
CA LYS A 225 -16.60 -1.12 21.67
C LYS A 225 -16.34 -0.03 20.63
N PRO A 226 -16.40 1.26 20.98
CA PRO A 226 -16.16 2.33 20.00
C PRO A 226 -14.78 2.29 19.34
N LEU A 227 -13.78 1.74 20.04
CA LEU A 227 -12.43 1.52 19.55
C LEU A 227 -12.04 0.06 19.82
N GLU A 228 -11.55 -0.61 18.79
CA GLU A 228 -11.07 -1.99 18.89
C GLU A 228 -9.77 -2.12 18.08
N VAL A 229 -8.67 -2.46 18.75
CA VAL A 229 -7.37 -2.66 18.08
C VAL A 229 -7.50 -3.81 17.09
N VAL A 230 -6.96 -3.63 15.89
CA VAL A 230 -6.91 -4.70 14.88
C VAL A 230 -6.13 -5.89 15.44
N ASP A 231 -6.63 -7.10 15.17
CA ASP A 231 -5.99 -8.34 15.64
C ASP A 231 -4.48 -8.36 15.30
N PRO A 232 -3.60 -8.69 16.27
CA PRO A 232 -2.16 -8.59 16.08
C PRO A 232 -1.63 -9.49 14.95
N ASP A 233 -2.26 -10.64 14.69
CA ASP A 233 -1.87 -11.51 13.58
C ASP A 233 -2.25 -10.91 12.23
N GLN A 234 -3.38 -10.19 12.14
CA GLN A 234 -3.72 -9.41 10.95
C GLN A 234 -2.70 -8.29 10.70
N GLN A 235 -2.29 -7.57 11.75
CA GLN A 235 -1.27 -6.51 11.62
C GLN A 235 0.09 -7.08 11.16
N ARG A 236 0.52 -8.21 11.74
CA ARG A 236 1.76 -8.89 11.34
C ARG A 236 1.69 -9.41 9.90
N ALA A 237 0.56 -9.99 9.51
CA ALA A 237 0.36 -10.47 8.14
C ALA A 237 0.38 -9.33 7.11
N ALA A 238 -0.21 -8.19 7.45
CA ALA A 238 -0.16 -6.98 6.65
C ALA A 238 1.26 -6.41 6.53
N MET A 239 2.00 -6.30 7.63
CA MET A 239 3.40 -5.89 7.64
C MET A 239 4.27 -6.80 6.77
N ARG A 240 4.14 -8.13 6.94
CA ARG A 240 4.86 -9.11 6.12
C ARG A 240 4.52 -8.97 4.64
N PHE A 241 3.25 -8.78 4.30
CA PHE A 241 2.83 -8.55 2.92
C PHE A 241 3.52 -7.31 2.32
N VAL A 242 3.60 -6.20 3.06
CA VAL A 242 4.29 -4.98 2.58
C VAL A 242 5.77 -5.24 2.35
N ILE A 243 6.43 -5.91 3.29
CA ILE A 243 7.85 -6.28 3.22
C ILE A 243 8.14 -7.18 2.02
N ASP A 244 7.42 -8.31 1.91
CA ASP A 244 7.66 -9.34 0.89
C ASP A 244 7.45 -8.82 -0.53
N ASN A 245 6.55 -7.85 -0.69
CA ASN A 245 6.19 -7.28 -1.98
C ASN A 245 6.82 -5.91 -2.23
N SER A 246 7.85 -5.48 -1.49
CA SER A 246 8.54 -4.22 -1.81
C SER A 246 10.04 -4.23 -1.54
N PHE A 247 10.52 -4.98 -0.55
CA PHE A 247 11.92 -4.89 -0.13
C PHE A 247 12.86 -5.77 -0.95
N SER A 248 12.36 -6.87 -1.52
CA SER A 248 13.16 -7.77 -2.35
C SER A 248 13.25 -7.29 -3.80
N ASP A 249 14.42 -7.42 -4.42
CA ASP A 249 14.62 -7.22 -5.87
C ASP A 249 13.64 -8.06 -6.70
N ALA A 250 13.34 -9.28 -6.24
CA ALA A 250 12.44 -10.20 -6.90
C ALA A 250 10.98 -9.71 -6.90
N ALA A 251 10.60 -8.74 -6.05
CA ALA A 251 9.25 -8.18 -6.02
C ALA A 251 8.90 -7.37 -7.29
N PHE A 252 9.90 -7.06 -8.13
CA PHE A 252 9.73 -6.24 -9.32
C PHE A 252 9.86 -7.01 -10.64
N ASP A 253 10.24 -8.30 -10.61
CA ASP A 253 10.36 -9.15 -11.81
C ASP A 253 11.17 -8.53 -12.96
N LEU A 254 12.18 -7.73 -12.62
CA LEU A 254 13.01 -7.03 -13.60
C LEU A 254 13.98 -8.00 -14.29
N THR A 255 13.92 -8.05 -15.62
CA THR A 255 14.87 -8.80 -16.46
C THR A 255 15.56 -7.87 -17.45
N PRO A 256 16.79 -8.20 -17.91
CA PRO A 256 17.45 -7.43 -18.98
C PRO A 256 16.60 -7.33 -20.25
N GLU A 257 15.86 -8.39 -20.58
CA GLU A 257 14.95 -8.40 -21.73
C GLU A 257 13.81 -7.39 -21.55
N LEU A 258 13.14 -7.40 -20.39
CA LEU A 258 12.09 -6.42 -20.10
C LEU A 258 12.63 -4.99 -20.19
N LEU A 259 13.74 -4.72 -19.50
CA LEU A 259 14.33 -3.38 -19.42
C LEU A 259 14.75 -2.81 -20.77
N GLN A 260 15.21 -3.65 -21.71
CA GLN A 260 15.55 -3.22 -23.06
C GLN A 260 14.34 -2.70 -23.86
N HIS A 261 13.13 -3.08 -23.46
CA HIS A 261 11.88 -2.72 -24.14
C HIS A 261 11.08 -1.62 -23.43
N LEU A 262 11.53 -1.12 -22.27
CA LEU A 262 10.84 -0.03 -21.54
C LEU A 262 11.20 1.35 -22.09
N SER A 263 10.99 1.59 -23.38
CA SER A 263 11.25 2.89 -24.00
C SER A 263 10.19 3.94 -23.67
N GLY A 264 10.53 5.22 -23.74
CA GLY A 264 9.55 6.32 -23.74
C GLY A 264 9.04 6.66 -25.15
N ASP A 265 7.83 7.20 -25.24
CA ASP A 265 7.36 7.89 -26.44
C ASP A 265 7.65 9.40 -26.34
N LEU A 266 8.16 10.00 -27.41
CA LEU A 266 8.50 11.42 -27.53
C LEU A 266 7.54 12.18 -28.47
N TRP A 267 6.49 11.52 -28.98
CA TRP A 267 5.48 12.16 -29.83
C TRP A 267 4.71 13.25 -29.07
N MET A 268 4.39 14.34 -29.78
CA MET A 268 3.96 15.63 -29.21
C MET A 268 2.51 15.67 -28.71
N ASP A 269 1.73 14.61 -28.96
CA ASP A 269 0.33 14.44 -28.57
C ASP A 269 0.16 13.71 -27.22
N GLY A 270 1.23 13.10 -26.70
CA GLY A 270 1.29 12.54 -25.35
C GLY A 270 1.79 13.53 -24.27
N ALA A 271 1.54 13.20 -22.99
CA ALA A 271 1.94 14.01 -21.83
C ALA A 271 3.48 14.12 -21.60
N SER A 272 4.31 13.62 -22.51
CA SER A 272 5.75 13.37 -22.29
C SER A 272 6.66 14.25 -23.13
N ARG A 273 6.57 15.58 -22.97
CA ARG A 273 7.62 16.49 -23.49
C ARG A 273 8.95 16.40 -22.73
N LEU A 274 8.97 15.72 -21.59
CA LEU A 274 10.11 15.67 -20.67
C LEU A 274 10.48 14.25 -20.22
N SER A 275 9.91 13.20 -20.82
CA SER A 275 10.29 11.84 -20.44
C SER A 275 11.61 11.47 -21.08
N GLN A 276 12.54 10.97 -20.25
CA GLN A 276 13.72 10.26 -20.74
C GLN A 276 13.30 9.04 -21.56
N SER A 277 14.07 8.75 -22.61
CA SER A 277 13.83 7.61 -23.50
C SER A 277 14.07 6.28 -22.81
N ASP A 278 14.98 6.25 -21.83
CA ASP A 278 15.19 5.12 -20.93
C ASP A 278 14.26 5.19 -19.71
N TRP A 279 14.00 4.02 -19.12
CA TRP A 279 13.22 3.90 -17.89
C TRP A 279 14.17 3.94 -16.68
N PRO A 280 14.06 4.94 -15.77
CA PRO A 280 15.01 5.12 -14.68
C PRO A 280 14.78 4.09 -13.57
N VAL A 281 15.36 2.90 -13.75
CA VAL A 281 15.14 1.71 -12.91
C VAL A 281 15.31 2.04 -11.43
N HIS A 282 16.47 2.57 -11.04
CA HIS A 282 16.80 2.80 -9.64
C HIS A 282 15.85 3.80 -8.97
N ASP A 283 15.53 4.91 -9.64
CA ASP A 283 14.66 5.94 -9.08
C ASP A 283 13.22 5.45 -8.92
N ARG A 284 12.72 4.70 -9.91
CA ARG A 284 11.36 4.15 -9.87
C ARG A 284 11.20 3.10 -8.78
N ILE A 285 12.15 2.17 -8.67
CA ILE A 285 12.10 1.15 -7.63
C ILE A 285 12.32 1.76 -6.24
N MET A 286 13.27 2.68 -6.10
CA MET A 286 13.52 3.39 -4.85
C MET A 286 12.28 4.18 -4.41
N GLY A 287 11.54 4.80 -5.31
CA GLY A 287 10.29 5.50 -4.98
C GLY A 287 9.27 4.58 -4.30
N ILE A 288 9.11 3.34 -4.78
CA ILE A 288 8.19 2.35 -4.19
C ILE A 288 8.71 1.87 -2.84
N GLN A 289 10.00 1.52 -2.76
CA GLN A 289 10.66 1.08 -1.53
C GLN A 289 10.63 2.14 -0.42
N SER A 290 10.93 3.39 -0.76
CA SER A 290 10.85 4.55 0.14
C SER A 290 9.41 4.78 0.60
N SER A 291 8.43 4.67 -0.31
CA SER A 291 7.01 4.79 0.06
C SER A 291 6.59 3.71 1.05
N ALA A 292 6.98 2.44 0.83
CA ALA A 292 6.72 1.35 1.76
C ALA A 292 7.35 1.61 3.15
N LEU A 293 8.59 2.08 3.19
CA LEU A 293 9.24 2.48 4.43
C LEU A 293 8.53 3.65 5.13
N THR A 294 8.08 4.67 4.39
CA THR A 294 7.29 5.77 4.96
C THR A 294 6.03 5.24 5.61
N MET A 295 5.31 4.34 4.95
CA MET A 295 4.03 3.87 5.50
C MET A 295 4.21 3.02 6.77
N LEU A 296 5.31 2.26 6.88
CA LEU A 296 5.61 1.44 8.05
C LEU A 296 6.32 2.19 9.20
N MET A 297 7.16 3.19 8.89
CA MET A 297 8.05 3.84 9.86
C MET A 297 7.75 5.31 10.11
N ASN A 298 6.71 5.90 9.51
CA ASN A 298 6.38 7.28 9.84
C ASN A 298 5.97 7.42 11.32
N PRO A 299 6.20 8.59 11.95
CA PRO A 299 5.90 8.80 13.36
C PRO A 299 4.44 8.52 13.76
N ASP A 300 3.47 8.78 12.88
CA ASP A 300 2.05 8.56 13.18
C ASP A 300 1.73 7.07 13.30
N THR A 301 2.20 6.24 12.35
CA THR A 301 2.06 4.77 12.40
C THR A 301 2.75 4.21 13.66
N LEU A 302 3.98 4.65 13.94
CA LEU A 302 4.74 4.19 15.10
C LEU A 302 4.05 4.59 16.42
N GLN A 303 3.48 5.79 16.48
CA GLN A 303 2.69 6.23 17.63
C GLN A 303 1.41 5.42 17.78
N LEU A 304 0.69 5.12 16.69
CA LEU A 304 -0.51 4.29 16.74
C LEU A 304 -0.22 2.89 17.29
N VAL A 305 0.88 2.26 16.86
CA VAL A 305 1.35 0.98 17.39
C VAL A 305 1.63 1.10 18.89
N TYR A 306 2.38 2.13 19.30
CA TYR A 306 2.71 2.35 20.71
C TYR A 306 1.46 2.61 21.58
N ASP A 307 0.50 3.41 21.11
CA ASP A 307 -0.75 3.65 21.82
C ASP A 307 -1.61 2.37 21.89
N ASN A 308 -1.54 1.51 20.88
CA ASN A 308 -2.27 0.25 20.85
C ASN A 308 -1.72 -0.77 21.85
N GLU A 309 -0.42 -0.74 22.16
CA GLU A 309 0.15 -1.50 23.28
C GLU A 309 -0.56 -1.13 24.59
N LEU A 310 -0.84 0.16 24.84
CA LEU A 310 -1.55 0.62 26.04
C LEU A 310 -3.06 0.32 26.00
N ARG A 311 -3.66 0.24 24.80
CA ARG A 311 -5.08 -0.13 24.63
C ARG A 311 -5.33 -1.63 24.79
N THR A 312 -4.27 -2.44 24.70
CA THR A 312 -4.34 -3.89 24.77
C THR A 312 -3.98 -4.33 26.19
N PRO A 313 -4.80 -5.17 26.86
CA PRO A 313 -4.46 -5.69 28.19
C PRO A 313 -3.12 -6.44 28.19
N ASP A 314 -2.33 -6.31 29.26
CA ASP A 314 -0.99 -6.91 29.39
C ASP A 314 -0.97 -8.46 29.27
N ASP A 315 -2.12 -9.12 29.41
CA ASP A 315 -2.29 -10.58 29.25
C ASP A 315 -2.69 -11.01 27.83
N GLN A 316 -2.82 -10.06 26.90
CA GLN A 316 -3.14 -10.27 25.49
C GLN A 316 -1.95 -9.95 24.61
N ASP A 317 -1.89 -10.62 23.45
CA ASP A 317 -0.86 -10.36 22.45
C ASP A 317 -1.11 -9.03 21.72
N ALA A 318 -0.03 -8.32 21.39
CA ALA A 318 -0.06 -7.05 20.68
C ALA A 318 1.16 -6.94 19.76
N LEU A 319 0.98 -6.33 18.59
CA LEU A 319 2.12 -5.89 17.78
C LEU A 319 2.81 -4.74 18.52
N THR A 320 4.08 -4.93 18.87
CA THR A 320 4.84 -3.92 19.62
C THR A 320 5.73 -3.07 18.72
N LEU A 321 6.07 -1.87 19.17
CA LEU A 321 6.97 -0.96 18.46
C LEU A 321 8.36 -1.59 18.20
N PRO A 322 9.02 -2.29 19.16
CA PRO A 322 10.26 -3.02 18.88
C PRO A 322 10.06 -4.14 17.85
N GLU A 323 8.94 -4.87 17.87
CA GLU A 323 8.66 -5.93 16.90
C GLU A 323 8.57 -5.38 15.47
N LEU A 324 7.83 -4.28 15.28
CA LEU A 324 7.71 -3.60 13.98
C LEU A 324 9.07 -3.13 13.46
N LEU A 325 9.82 -2.36 14.27
CA LEU A 325 11.12 -1.82 13.86
C LEU A 325 12.13 -2.93 13.57
N ASN A 326 12.15 -4.01 14.37
CA ASN A 326 13.05 -5.14 14.14
C ASN A 326 12.66 -5.91 12.86
N SER A 327 11.36 -6.13 12.62
CA SER A 327 10.88 -6.82 11.41
C SER A 327 11.30 -6.08 10.14
N VAL A 328 11.22 -4.74 10.14
CA VAL A 328 11.67 -3.90 9.02
C VAL A 328 13.19 -4.00 8.85
N ARG A 329 13.97 -3.83 9.93
CA ARG A 329 15.44 -3.95 9.90
C ARG A 329 15.86 -5.32 9.35
N ASP A 330 15.35 -6.39 9.92
CA ASP A 330 15.79 -7.75 9.61
C ASP A 330 15.50 -8.11 8.15
N ALA A 331 14.38 -7.63 7.59
CA ALA A 331 14.05 -7.79 6.18
C ALA A 331 14.94 -6.98 5.21
N ILE A 332 15.55 -5.88 5.69
CA ILE A 332 16.39 -4.99 4.86
C ILE A 332 17.86 -5.39 4.91
N TRP A 333 18.32 -5.96 6.02
CA TRP A 333 19.72 -6.24 6.30
C TRP A 333 20.05 -7.72 6.31
N THR A 334 19.29 -8.54 5.59
CA THR A 334 19.47 -10.01 5.49
C THR A 334 20.89 -10.41 5.11
N GLU A 335 21.58 -9.59 4.31
CA GLU A 335 22.95 -9.82 3.90
C GLU A 335 23.93 -9.74 5.08
N LEU A 336 23.67 -8.94 6.12
CA LEU A 336 24.55 -8.87 7.30
C LEU A 336 24.46 -10.13 8.20
N GLU A 337 23.49 -11.01 7.97
CA GLU A 337 23.34 -12.27 8.71
C GLU A 337 24.11 -13.43 8.07
N LYS A 338 24.40 -13.33 6.76
CA LYS A 338 24.98 -14.43 5.98
C LYS A 338 26.11 -13.95 5.09
N ALA A 339 27.24 -14.66 5.14
CA ALA A 339 28.35 -14.40 4.23
C ALA A 339 27.90 -14.55 2.75
N PRO A 340 28.57 -13.86 1.80
CA PRO A 340 28.23 -13.96 0.39
C PRO A 340 28.24 -15.41 -0.10
N GLU A 341 27.19 -15.83 -0.80
CA GLU A 341 27.12 -17.15 -1.43
C GLU A 341 27.74 -17.10 -2.84
N GLY A 342 28.85 -17.82 -3.03
CA GLY A 342 29.51 -17.96 -4.33
C GLY A 342 30.42 -16.79 -4.72
N THR A 343 30.75 -16.69 -6.02
CA THR A 343 31.68 -15.67 -6.52
C THR A 343 30.99 -14.31 -6.67
N VAL A 344 31.40 -13.34 -5.84
CA VAL A 344 30.97 -11.95 -5.94
C VAL A 344 31.79 -11.16 -6.97
N SER A 345 31.16 -10.22 -7.67
CA SER A 345 31.82 -9.32 -8.62
C SER A 345 31.03 -8.02 -8.79
N ALA A 346 31.60 -7.03 -9.46
CA ALA A 346 30.87 -5.78 -9.77
C ALA A 346 29.56 -6.00 -10.57
N ARG A 347 29.44 -7.12 -11.29
CA ARG A 347 28.24 -7.48 -12.08
C ARG A 347 27.32 -8.49 -11.39
N LYS A 348 27.77 -9.06 -10.27
CA LYS A 348 27.04 -9.96 -9.38
C LYS A 348 27.43 -9.60 -7.95
N PRO A 349 27.04 -8.40 -7.48
CA PRO A 349 27.46 -7.93 -6.16
C PRO A 349 26.78 -8.75 -5.07
N TRP A 350 27.40 -8.81 -3.89
CA TRP A 350 26.79 -9.44 -2.71
C TRP A 350 25.49 -8.76 -2.31
N ILE A 351 25.52 -7.42 -2.20
CA ILE A 351 24.35 -6.59 -1.94
C ILE A 351 23.94 -5.96 -3.26
N SER A 352 22.72 -6.18 -3.73
CA SER A 352 22.26 -5.65 -5.02
C SER A 352 22.19 -4.12 -5.05
N SER A 353 22.13 -3.49 -6.23
CA SER A 353 21.99 -2.03 -6.30
C SER A 353 20.69 -1.51 -5.71
N LEU A 354 19.59 -2.27 -5.84
CA LEU A 354 18.28 -1.89 -5.30
C LEU A 354 18.31 -2.02 -3.77
N ARG A 355 18.86 -3.13 -3.27
CA ARG A 355 19.05 -3.37 -1.84
C ARG A 355 19.92 -2.31 -1.17
N ARG A 356 21.02 -1.88 -1.79
CA ARG A 356 21.88 -0.80 -1.25
C ARG A 356 21.12 0.51 -1.09
N ASN A 357 20.28 0.87 -2.06
CA ASN A 357 19.46 2.07 -1.97
C ASN A 357 18.45 1.97 -0.81
N LEU A 358 17.75 0.83 -0.69
CA LEU A 358 16.81 0.56 0.41
C LEU A 358 17.49 0.59 1.79
N GLN A 359 18.67 -0.02 1.91
CA GLN A 359 19.47 -0.01 3.14
C GLN A 359 19.86 1.41 3.55
N ARG A 360 20.32 2.22 2.59
CA ARG A 360 20.69 3.62 2.84
C ARG A 360 19.47 4.45 3.28
N GLU A 361 18.34 4.30 2.60
CA GLU A 361 17.08 4.94 2.97
C GLU A 361 16.63 4.58 4.39
N HIS A 362 16.74 3.30 4.77
CA HIS A 362 16.42 2.87 6.12
C HIS A 362 17.30 3.54 7.18
N VAL A 363 18.61 3.67 6.92
CA VAL A 363 19.52 4.41 7.82
C VAL A 363 19.11 5.87 7.92
N ASP A 364 18.83 6.53 6.80
CA ASP A 364 18.44 7.93 6.78
C ASP A 364 17.18 8.16 7.63
N ARG A 365 16.18 7.26 7.53
CA ARG A 365 14.98 7.31 8.38
C ARG A 365 15.24 7.08 9.86
N LEU A 366 16.11 6.14 10.21
CA LEU A 366 16.50 5.94 11.61
C LEU A 366 17.23 7.16 12.18
N ILE A 367 18.06 7.81 11.36
CA ILE A 367 18.73 9.07 11.73
C ILE A 367 17.68 10.16 11.96
N ASP A 368 16.73 10.33 11.05
CA ASP A 368 15.65 11.31 11.18
C ASP A 368 14.80 11.04 12.43
N LEU A 369 14.37 9.79 12.65
CA LEU A 369 13.63 9.39 13.84
C LEU A 369 14.40 9.62 15.15
N ASN A 370 15.73 9.60 15.11
CA ASN A 370 16.56 9.85 16.29
C ASN A 370 16.88 11.34 16.51
N LEU A 371 17.03 12.13 15.44
CA LEU A 371 17.45 13.54 15.49
C LEU A 371 16.31 14.58 15.44
N SER A 372 15.08 14.17 15.10
CA SER A 372 13.97 15.11 14.94
C SER A 372 13.49 15.70 16.27
N ASP A 373 13.86 16.94 16.60
CA ASP A 373 13.26 17.64 17.75
C ASP A 373 11.82 18.13 17.52
N ASP A 374 11.33 18.05 16.28
CA ASP A 374 10.08 18.67 15.84
C ASP A 374 8.82 17.83 16.11
N SER A 375 8.90 16.77 16.92
CA SER A 375 7.74 15.93 17.21
C SER A 375 7.03 16.33 18.51
N PHE A 376 5.79 16.82 18.39
CA PHE A 376 4.97 17.32 19.50
C PHE A 376 4.35 16.21 20.39
N THR A 377 4.67 14.92 20.18
CA THR A 377 3.96 13.81 20.84
C THR A 377 4.83 13.07 21.85
N ALA A 378 4.20 12.61 22.95
CA ALA A 378 4.91 11.92 24.02
C ALA A 378 5.45 10.54 23.61
N ALA A 379 4.93 9.95 22.53
CA ALA A 379 5.40 8.67 21.97
C ALA A 379 6.77 8.81 21.26
N TYR A 380 7.17 10.03 20.89
CA TYR A 380 8.38 10.26 20.12
C TYR A 380 9.65 9.80 20.85
N LYS A 381 9.77 10.03 22.17
CA LYS A 381 11.00 9.68 22.89
C LYS A 381 11.29 8.17 22.91
N PRO A 382 10.30 7.28 23.20
CA PRO A 382 10.45 5.85 22.99
C PRO A 382 10.88 5.48 21.56
N ILE A 383 10.27 6.06 20.53
CA ILE A 383 10.60 5.81 19.11
C ILE A 383 12.06 6.18 18.82
N SER A 384 12.48 7.39 19.22
CA SER A 384 13.85 7.90 19.07
C SER A 384 14.87 6.99 19.77
N ASN A 385 14.58 6.53 20.99
CA ASN A 385 15.47 5.62 21.73
C ASN A 385 15.62 4.26 21.02
N LEU A 386 14.54 3.70 20.45
CA LEU A 386 14.62 2.45 19.69
C LEU A 386 15.39 2.62 18.38
N ALA A 387 15.17 3.73 17.67
CA ALA A 387 15.93 4.07 16.47
C ALA A 387 17.44 4.20 16.77
N LEU A 388 17.80 4.85 17.89
CA LEU A 388 19.18 4.97 18.36
C LEU A 388 19.83 3.59 18.57
N ILE A 389 19.13 2.67 19.25
CA ILE A 389 19.63 1.30 19.48
C ILE A 389 19.84 0.56 18.16
N GLN A 390 18.90 0.68 17.21
CA GLN A 390 19.06 0.05 15.90
C GLN A 390 20.25 0.64 15.10
N LEU A 391 20.46 1.96 15.15
CA LEU A 391 21.64 2.59 14.56
C LEU A 391 22.93 2.02 15.15
N GLN A 392 23.02 1.86 16.48
CA GLN A 392 24.19 1.25 17.12
C GLN A 392 24.42 -0.19 16.65
N GLN A 393 23.36 -1.00 16.59
CA GLN A 393 23.43 -2.38 16.11
C GLN A 393 23.90 -2.45 14.65
N LEU A 394 23.35 -1.61 13.77
CA LEU A 394 23.74 -1.56 12.36
C LEU A 394 25.18 -1.07 12.18
N ARG A 395 25.65 -0.09 12.97
CA ARG A 395 27.06 0.31 12.98
C ARG A 395 27.97 -0.88 13.30
N ASP A 396 27.63 -1.63 14.33
CA ASP A 396 28.45 -2.75 14.78
C ASP A 396 28.42 -3.92 13.79
N GLN A 397 27.26 -4.22 13.19
CA GLN A 397 27.11 -5.25 12.15
C GLN A 397 27.85 -4.88 10.85
N THR A 398 27.72 -3.63 10.40
CA THR A 398 28.47 -3.15 9.22
C THR A 398 29.98 -3.12 9.48
N GLY A 399 30.40 -2.75 10.69
CA GLY A 399 31.81 -2.82 11.11
C GLY A 399 32.37 -4.23 11.01
N LYS A 400 31.66 -5.23 11.53
CA LYS A 400 32.03 -6.65 11.42
C LYS A 400 32.11 -7.12 9.97
N ALA A 401 31.14 -6.77 9.13
CA ALA A 401 31.17 -7.12 7.71
C ALA A 401 32.40 -6.52 6.99
N LEU A 402 32.83 -5.32 7.39
CA LEU A 402 34.00 -4.63 6.82
C LEU A 402 35.34 -5.22 7.27
N GLU A 403 35.42 -6.03 8.32
CA GLU A 403 36.64 -6.78 8.68
C GLU A 403 37.07 -7.71 7.53
N HIS A 404 36.10 -8.18 6.74
CA HIS A 404 36.28 -9.02 5.56
C HIS A 404 36.07 -8.25 4.24
N ALA A 405 36.21 -6.93 4.23
CA ALA A 405 35.92 -6.09 3.06
C ALA A 405 36.70 -6.48 1.78
N LYS A 406 37.88 -7.12 1.92
CA LYS A 406 38.69 -7.60 0.80
C LYS A 406 38.04 -8.76 0.03
N ASP A 407 37.14 -9.48 0.69
CA ASP A 407 36.43 -10.63 0.12
C ASP A 407 35.11 -10.20 -0.55
N LEU A 408 34.75 -8.91 -0.45
CA LEU A 408 33.53 -8.34 -1.02
C LEU A 408 33.78 -7.74 -2.41
N ASP A 409 32.72 -7.61 -3.20
CA ASP A 409 32.79 -6.82 -4.43
C ASP A 409 32.94 -5.31 -4.13
N PRO A 410 33.48 -4.52 -5.07
CA PRO A 410 33.75 -3.09 -4.84
C PRO A 410 32.52 -2.27 -4.45
N TYR A 411 31.33 -2.61 -4.94
CA TYR A 411 30.12 -1.84 -4.65
C TYR A 411 29.59 -2.14 -3.25
N SER A 412 29.57 -3.42 -2.84
CA SER A 412 29.14 -3.79 -1.50
C SER A 412 30.11 -3.27 -0.43
N ALA A 413 31.42 -3.35 -0.69
CA ALA A 413 32.43 -2.80 0.22
C ALA A 413 32.31 -1.27 0.37
N ALA A 414 32.17 -0.53 -0.73
CA ALA A 414 32.00 0.92 -0.71
C ALA A 414 30.73 1.34 0.02
N HIS A 415 29.61 0.65 -0.21
CA HIS A 415 28.33 0.91 0.43
C HIS A 415 28.37 0.69 1.94
N LEU A 416 28.86 -0.46 2.40
CA LEU A 416 28.96 -0.72 3.84
C LEU A 416 29.91 0.25 4.53
N THR A 417 30.98 0.67 3.85
CA THR A 417 31.88 1.72 4.35
C THR A 417 31.14 3.05 4.53
N GLU A 418 30.38 3.48 3.52
CA GLU A 418 29.60 4.73 3.58
C GLU A 418 28.54 4.69 4.68
N VAL A 419 27.76 3.60 4.74
CA VAL A 419 26.74 3.37 5.77
C VAL A 419 27.36 3.40 7.17
N HIS A 420 28.44 2.67 7.40
CA HIS A 420 29.11 2.61 8.70
C HIS A 420 29.57 4.00 9.15
N GLN A 421 30.17 4.78 8.23
CA GLN A 421 30.61 6.15 8.51
C GLN A 421 29.45 7.10 8.75
N ARG A 422 28.37 6.99 7.96
CA ARG A 422 27.15 7.80 8.11
C ARG A 422 26.53 7.60 9.48
N ILE A 423 26.33 6.34 9.88
CA ILE A 423 25.77 6.00 11.19
C ILE A 423 26.69 6.53 12.31
N SER A 424 28.00 6.32 12.19
CA SER A 424 28.96 6.78 13.21
C SER A 424 28.88 8.29 13.42
N LYS A 425 28.85 9.08 12.34
CA LYS A 425 28.68 10.54 12.42
C LYS A 425 27.35 10.95 13.05
N ALA A 426 26.26 10.25 12.74
CA ALA A 426 24.94 10.54 13.31
C ALA A 426 24.89 10.25 14.82
N LEU A 427 25.51 9.16 15.27
CA LEU A 427 25.62 8.82 16.68
C LEU A 427 26.46 9.85 17.46
N ASP A 428 27.56 10.33 16.87
CA ASP A 428 28.40 11.38 17.46
C ASP A 428 27.67 12.73 17.55
N ALA A 429 26.90 13.09 16.52
CA ALA A 429 26.06 14.29 16.53
C ALA A 429 24.98 14.23 17.62
N THR A 430 24.35 13.06 17.79
CA THR A 430 23.34 12.82 18.84
C THR A 430 23.93 13.01 20.24
N TYR A 431 25.16 12.56 20.47
CA TYR A 431 25.86 12.75 21.73
C TYR A 431 26.13 14.24 22.02
N THR A 432 26.48 15.00 20.99
CA THR A 432 26.74 16.44 21.11
C THR A 432 25.45 17.22 21.41
N TYR A 433 24.34 16.84 20.75
CA TYR A 433 23.04 17.48 20.95
C TYR A 433 22.48 17.22 22.36
N ASN A 434 22.50 15.96 22.82
CA ASN A 434 22.03 15.60 24.16
C ASN A 434 22.99 16.00 25.29
N GLY A 435 24.29 16.18 25.00
CA GLY A 435 25.29 16.65 25.96
C GLY A 435 25.15 18.14 26.34
N GLY A 436 24.52 18.94 25.47
CA GLY A 436 24.25 20.36 25.72
C GLY A 436 23.00 20.63 26.58
N GLY A 437 22.11 19.66 26.77
CA GLY A 437 20.82 19.81 27.46
C GLY A 437 20.87 19.92 29.00
N SER A 438 22.07 19.87 29.60
CA SER A 438 22.29 20.03 31.04
C SER A 438 22.82 21.44 31.40
N GLY A 439 22.32 22.48 30.73
CA GLY A 439 22.68 23.87 31.02
C GLY A 439 21.53 24.80 30.66
N GLY A 440 21.12 25.63 31.61
CA GLY A 440 19.89 26.42 31.55
C GLY A 440 19.77 27.34 30.33
N SER A 441 18.52 27.69 30.05
CA SER A 441 18.06 28.64 29.04
C SER A 441 19.00 29.84 28.85
N GLY A 442 19.47 30.04 27.62
CA GLY A 442 20.15 31.26 27.21
C GLY A 442 20.02 31.42 25.71
N SER A 443 19.29 32.45 25.29
CA SER A 443 19.07 32.83 23.89
C SER A 443 20.37 32.84 23.08
N ILE A 444 20.39 32.13 21.96
CA ILE A 444 21.47 32.23 20.97
C ILE A 444 21.29 33.55 20.22
N ILE A 445 22.09 34.55 20.60
CA ILE A 445 22.37 35.70 19.75
C ILE A 445 23.50 35.30 18.80
N LEU A 446 23.19 35.20 17.51
CA LEU A 446 24.18 35.13 16.43
C LEU A 446 24.88 36.49 16.30
N MET A 447 26.13 36.60 16.75
CA MET A 447 27.04 37.67 16.32
C MET A 447 28.10 37.08 15.38
N LEU A 448 28.02 37.47 14.11
CA LEU A 448 29.05 37.27 13.09
C LEU A 448 30.07 38.41 13.18
N GLY A 449 31.35 38.08 13.33
CA GLY A 449 32.47 38.99 13.07
C GLY A 449 33.65 38.81 14.02
N GLN A 450 34.72 38.18 13.54
CA GLN A 450 36.06 38.38 14.12
C GLN A 450 36.83 39.35 13.22
N GLU A 451 37.09 40.55 13.74
CA GLU A 451 38.10 41.47 13.24
C GLU A 451 39.50 40.91 13.54
N LYS A 452 40.39 41.06 12.56
CA LYS A 452 41.84 40.87 12.75
C LYS A 452 42.40 42.12 13.41
N GLU A 453 42.96 41.98 14.60
CA GLU A 453 43.98 42.90 15.11
C GLU A 453 45.26 42.13 15.42
N GLY A 454 46.34 42.54 14.78
CA GLY A 454 47.71 42.27 15.20
C GLY A 454 48.45 43.59 15.20
N GLN A 455 48.77 44.09 16.39
CA GLN A 455 49.67 45.22 16.64
C GLN A 455 51.10 44.69 16.83
N GLU A 456 52.07 45.21 16.06
CA GLU A 456 53.16 46.10 16.51
C GLU A 456 53.98 46.59 15.31
#